data_AF-A0A662JQ70-F1
#
_entry.id   AF-A0A662JQ70-F1
#
_cell.length_a   1.000
_cell.length_b   1.000
_cell.length_c   1.000
_cell.angle_alpha   90.00
_cell.angle_beta   90.00
_cell.angle_gamma   90.00
#
_symmetry.space_group_name_H-M   'P 1'
#
loop_
_entity.id
_entity.type
_entity.pdbx_description
1 polymer ?
#
loop_
_entity_poly.entity_id
_entity_poly.type
_entity_poly.pdbx_seq_one_letter_code
_entity_poly.pdbx_strand_id
1 'polypeptide(L)'
;MGSRVIPVRLDDDDLAFIDLLVKLGIYRSRSEAIRELIRAGMRSHEDVIKVAKAVEELFRMEREEGAIPIRLDGALKQLLRERERFQ
;
A
#
# COMPACT_ATOMS: atom_id res chain seq x y z
N MET A 1 -5.33 -9.62 -24.30
CA MET A 1 -5.37 -8.89 -23.01
C MET A 1 -5.79 -7.46 -23.30
N GLY A 2 -6.90 -6.99 -22.71
CA GLY A 2 -7.43 -5.66 -22.98
C GLY A 2 -6.57 -4.56 -22.34
N SER A 3 -6.27 -3.51 -23.09
CA SER A 3 -5.78 -2.26 -22.53
C SER A 3 -6.94 -1.26 -22.48
N ARG A 4 -6.98 -0.42 -21.43
CA ARG A 4 -7.94 0.67 -21.31
C ARG A 4 -7.17 1.98 -21.29
N VAL A 5 -7.67 2.98 -22.02
CA VAL A 5 -7.13 4.34 -21.99
C VAL A 5 -7.75 5.07 -20.80
N ILE A 6 -6.91 5.67 -19.97
CA ILE A 6 -7.33 6.46 -18.82
C ILE A 6 -6.83 7.89 -19.07
N PRO A 7 -7.72 8.86 -19.30
CA PRO A 7 -7.33 10.26 -19.37
C PRO A 7 -6.98 10.74 -17.96
N VAL A 8 -5.80 11.33 -17.80
CA VAL A 8 -5.32 11.92 -16.54
C VAL A 8 -4.85 13.35 -16.80
N ARG A 9 -5.00 14.22 -15.80
CA ARG A 9 -4.41 15.56 -15.82
C ARG A 9 -3.07 15.49 -15.11
N LEU A 10 -2.02 15.94 -15.79
CA LEU A 10 -0.68 16.13 -15.26
C LEU A 10 -0.36 17.62 -15.38
N ASP A 11 0.44 18.13 -14.46
CA ASP A 11 1.01 19.46 -14.62
C ASP A 11 2.18 19.43 -15.62
N ASP A 12 2.70 20.62 -15.92
CA ASP A 12 3.76 20.79 -16.91
C ASP A 12 5.08 20.16 -16.45
N ASP A 13 5.35 20.15 -15.15
CA ASP A 13 6.58 19.61 -14.57
C ASP A 13 6.60 18.08 -14.65
N ASP A 14 5.50 17.42 -14.26
CA ASP A 14 5.32 15.98 -14.39
C ASP A 14 5.45 15.54 -15.86
N LEU A 15 4.80 16.27 -16.78
CA LEU A 15 4.86 15.97 -18.20
C LEU A 15 6.27 16.16 -18.77
N ALA A 16 6.97 17.22 -18.36
CA ALA A 16 8.34 17.49 -18.78
C ALA A 16 9.31 16.40 -18.29
N PHE A 17 9.12 15.91 -17.06
CA PHE A 17 9.89 14.79 -16.53
C PHE A 17 9.67 13.51 -17.35
N ILE A 18 8.41 13.16 -17.64
CA ILE A 18 8.08 12.00 -18.48
C ILE A 18 8.71 12.14 -19.87
N ASP A 19 8.67 13.33 -20.46
CA ASP A 19 9.27 13.61 -21.76
C ASP A 19 10.78 13.44 -21.76
N LEU A 20 11.45 13.87 -20.69
CA LEU A 20 12.89 13.70 -20.56
C LEU A 20 13.26 12.21 -20.56
N LEU A 21 12.52 11.38 -19.82
CA LEU A 21 12.77 9.94 -19.76
C LEU A 21 12.64 9.26 -21.14
N VAL A 22 11.67 9.70 -21.94
CA VAL A 22 11.49 9.22 -23.32
C VAL A 22 12.62 9.74 -24.22
N LYS A 23 12.98 11.01 -24.13
CA LYS A 23 14.08 11.63 -24.91
C LYS A 23 15.43 10.95 -24.65
N LEU A 24 15.69 10.54 -23.41
CA LEU A 24 16.89 9.81 -23.03
C LEU A 24 16.87 8.33 -23.45
N GLY A 25 15.77 7.85 -24.03
CA GLY A 25 15.63 6.47 -24.49
C GLY A 25 15.41 5.44 -23.37
N ILE A 26 15.12 5.90 -22.15
CA ILE A 26 14.82 5.01 -21.00
C ILE A 26 13.50 4.27 -21.25
N TYR A 27 12.52 4.96 -21.83
CA TYR A 27 11.25 4.39 -22.27
C TYR A 27 11.00 4.71 -23.75
N ARG A 28 10.29 3.82 -24.45
CA ARG A 28 9.99 3.97 -25.89
C ARG A 28 8.85 4.96 -26.13
N SER A 29 8.01 5.22 -25.13
CA SER A 29 6.87 6.14 -25.24
C SER A 29 6.42 6.68 -23.87
N ARG A 30 5.68 7.80 -23.88
CA ARG A 30 5.04 8.35 -22.67
C ARG A 30 4.13 7.32 -21.99
N SER A 31 3.34 6.59 -22.78
CA SER A 31 2.43 5.55 -22.28
C SER A 31 3.14 4.37 -21.63
N GLU A 32 4.36 4.06 -22.07
CA GLU A 32 5.21 3.06 -21.41
C GLU A 32 5.79 3.61 -20.11
N ALA A 33 6.39 4.81 -20.15
CA ALA A 33 6.95 5.47 -18.98
C ALA A 33 5.93 5.57 -17.84
N ILE A 34 4.74 6.13 -18.12
CA ILE A 34 3.68 6.28 -17.12
C ILE A 34 3.25 4.92 -16.57
N ARG A 35 3.10 3.89 -17.42
CA ARG A 35 2.68 2.56 -16.98
C ARG A 35 3.69 1.92 -16.03
N GLU A 36 4.98 2.03 -16.34
CA GLU A 36 6.03 1.44 -15.51
C GLU A 36 6.24 2.22 -14.22
N LEU A 37 6.13 3.55 -14.24
CA LEU A 37 6.13 4.39 -13.04
C LEU A 37 4.95 4.07 -12.13
N ILE A 38 3.74 3.94 -12.67
CA ILE A 38 2.56 3.51 -11.90
C ILE A 38 2.79 2.12 -11.29
N ARG A 39 3.33 1.15 -12.05
CA ARG A 39 3.62 -0.19 -11.52
C ARG A 39 4.66 -0.15 -10.39
N ALA A 40 5.69 0.67 -10.52
CA ALA A 40 6.69 0.87 -9.47
C ALA A 40 6.05 1.46 -8.21
N GLY A 41 5.25 2.51 -8.35
CA GLY A 41 4.51 3.13 -7.25
C GLY A 41 3.50 2.18 -6.60
N MET A 42 2.81 1.34 -7.37
CA MET A 42 1.90 0.34 -6.79
C MET A 42 2.64 -0.68 -5.93
N ARG A 43 3.81 -1.15 -6.38
CA ARG A 43 4.64 -2.10 -5.62
C ARG A 43 5.13 -1.51 -4.30
N SER A 44 5.48 -0.22 -4.26
CA SER A 44 5.95 0.41 -3.02
C SER A 44 4.86 0.57 -1.95
N HIS A 45 3.57 0.43 -2.31
CA HIS A 45 2.43 0.56 -1.40
C HIS A 45 1.74 -0.77 -1.11
N GLU A 46 2.27 -1.89 -1.60
CA GLU A 46 1.63 -3.20 -1.47
C GLU A 46 1.40 -3.59 0.00
N ASP A 47 2.36 -3.30 0.86
CA ASP A 47 2.26 -3.61 2.30
C ASP A 47 1.22 -2.75 3.01
N VAL A 48 1.09 -1.46 2.64
CA VAL A 48 0.04 -0.59 3.16
C VAL A 48 -1.34 -1.12 2.78
N ILE A 49 -1.50 -1.59 1.54
CA ILE A 49 -2.75 -2.21 1.07
C ILE A 49 -3.05 -3.50 1.84
N LYS A 50 -2.04 -4.34 2.11
CA LYS A 50 -2.19 -5.56 2.92
C LYS A 50 -2.67 -5.23 4.34
N VAL A 51 -2.04 -4.25 4.99
CA VAL A 51 -2.42 -3.79 6.33
C VAL A 51 -3.85 -3.25 6.32
N ALA A 52 -4.20 -2.38 5.38
CA ALA A 52 -5.54 -1.83 5.29
C ALA A 52 -6.62 -2.91 5.15
N LYS A 53 -6.37 -3.92 4.28
CA LYS A 53 -7.28 -5.07 4.13
C LYS A 53 -7.38 -5.91 5.39
N ALA A 54 -6.27 -6.18 6.06
CA ALA A 54 -6.27 -6.92 7.32
C ALA A 54 -7.05 -6.18 8.41
N VAL A 55 -6.91 -4.86 8.49
CA VAL A 55 -7.67 -4.01 9.44
C VAL A 55 -9.16 -4.03 9.10
N GLU A 56 -9.53 -3.93 7.82
CA GLU A 56 -10.93 -4.01 7.39
C GLU A 56 -11.56 -5.36 7.74
N GLU A 57 -10.80 -6.45 7.59
CA GLU A 57 -11.19 -7.80 7.98
C GLU A 57 -11.41 -7.90 9.49
N LEU A 58 -10.52 -7.33 10.31
CA LEU A 58 -10.68 -7.29 11.77
C LEU A 58 -11.97 -6.55 12.17
N PHE A 59 -12.26 -5.40 11.55
CA PHE A 59 -13.51 -4.69 11.80
C PHE A 59 -14.75 -5.48 11.35
N ARG A 60 -14.63 -6.29 10.29
CA ARG A 60 -15.72 -7.18 9.88
C ARG A 60 -15.97 -8.25 10.95
N MET A 61 -14.92 -8.92 11.43
CA MET A 61 -15.02 -9.93 12.49
C MET A 61 -15.58 -9.34 13.78
N GLU A 62 -15.14 -8.14 14.18
CA GLU A 62 -15.65 -7.46 15.37
C GLU A 62 -17.17 -7.21 15.30
N ARG A 63 -17.67 -6.77 14.14
CA ARG A 63 -19.11 -6.56 13.92
C ARG A 63 -19.91 -7.86 13.97
N GLU A 64 -19.34 -8.96 13.48
CA GLU A 64 -20.00 -10.28 13.45
C GLU A 64 -20.01 -10.94 14.83
N GLU A 65 -18.90 -10.84 15.58
CA GLU A 65 -18.72 -11.50 16.88
C GLU A 65 -19.18 -10.63 18.07
N GLY A 66 -19.36 -9.32 17.87
CA GLY A 66 -19.70 -8.36 18.92
C GLY A 66 -18.56 -8.14 19.93
N ALA A 67 -17.34 -8.55 19.60
CA ALA A 67 -16.17 -8.45 20.44
C ALA A 67 -14.90 -8.29 19.58
N ILE A 68 -13.86 -7.70 20.16
CA ILE A 68 -12.58 -7.51 19.48
C ILE A 68 -11.99 -8.90 19.11
N PRO A 69 -11.73 -9.17 17.83
CA PRO A 69 -11.32 -10.50 17.33
C PRO A 69 -9.88 -10.89 17.70
N ILE A 70 -9.09 -9.95 18.24
CA ILE A 70 -7.74 -10.21 18.74
C ILE A 70 -7.80 -10.40 20.25
N ARG A 71 -7.64 -11.66 20.70
CA ARG A 71 -7.53 -12.02 22.12
C ARG A 71 -6.08 -12.35 22.46
N LEU A 72 -5.47 -11.58 23.37
CA LEU A 72 -4.13 -11.81 23.88
C LEU A 72 -4.14 -12.72 25.12
N ASP A 73 -4.75 -13.90 24.96
CA ASP A 73 -4.89 -14.86 26.05
C ASP A 73 -3.49 -15.29 26.54
N GLY A 74 -3.19 -14.99 27.80
CA GLY A 74 -1.90 -15.28 28.42
C GLY A 74 -0.75 -14.31 28.08
N ALA A 75 -0.70 -13.73 26.88
CA ALA A 75 0.35 -12.81 26.45
C ALA A 75 0.38 -11.52 27.28
N LEU A 76 -0.79 -10.94 27.59
CA LEU A 76 -0.88 -9.79 28.51
C LEU A 76 -0.33 -10.15 29.91
N LYS A 77 -0.64 -11.36 30.38
CA LYS A 77 -0.19 -11.90 31.68
C LYS A 77 1.32 -12.13 31.70
N GLN A 78 1.93 -12.36 30.55
CA GLN A 78 3.36 -12.53 30.38
C GLN A 78 4.05 -11.17 30.36
N LEU A 79 3.55 -10.21 29.55
CA LEU A 79 4.05 -8.84 29.47
C LEU A 79 3.99 -8.10 30.82
N LEU A 80 2.90 -8.26 31.58
CA LEU A 80 2.78 -7.68 32.92
C LEU A 80 3.82 -8.25 33.89
N ARG A 81 4.07 -9.57 33.84
CA ARG A 81 5.12 -10.22 34.64
C ARG A 81 6.52 -9.71 34.28
N GLU A 82 6.79 -9.48 33.00
CA GLU A 82 8.09 -8.95 32.57
C GLU A 82 8.32 -7.51 33.04
N ARG A 83 7.27 -6.67 33.03
CA ARG A 83 7.31 -5.29 33.57
C ARG A 83 7.64 -5.29 35.06
N GLU A 84 7.04 -6.21 35.81
CA GLU A 84 7.27 -6.35 37.26
C GLU A 84 8.66 -6.90 37.62
N ARG A 85 9.40 -7.53 36.68
CA ARG A 85 10.79 -7.97 36.93
C ARG A 85 11.81 -6.83 37.04
N PHE A 86 11.46 -5.64 36.56
CA PHE A 86 12.35 -4.48 36.51
C PHE A 86 11.96 -3.38 37.51
N GLN A 87 11.04 -3.67 38.44
CA GLN A 87 10.76 -2.85 39.63
C GLN A 87 11.37 -3.51 40.86
#